data_AF-A0A0A2LX95-F1
#
_entry.id   AF-A0A0A2LX95-F1
#
_cell.length_a   1.000
_cell.length_b   1.000
_cell.length_c   1.000
_cell.angle_alpha   90.00
_cell.angle_beta   90.00
_cell.angle_gamma   90.00
#
_symmetry.space_group_name_H-M   'P 1'
#
loop_
_entity.id
_entity.type
_entity.pdbx_description
1 polymer ?
#
loop_
_entity_poly.entity_id
_entity_poly.type
_entity_poly.pdbx_seq_one_letter_code
_entity_poly.pdbx_strand_id
1 'polypeptide(L)' 'MKQLVINVKDNKLSFFLELIRNFDFITVEDNADWYSSLSVSQKQSIEKGLEDLRNGKTRTNAEVMDSVKTKIQSLKDR' A
#
# COMPACT_ATOMS: atom_id res chain seq x y z
N MET A 1 7.95 0.92 37.23
CA MET A 1 7.59 0.56 35.84
C MET A 1 7.69 -0.95 35.68
N LYS A 2 6.79 -1.58 34.93
CA LYS A 2 6.84 -3.02 34.63
C LYS A 2 7.21 -3.18 33.16
N GLN A 3 8.16 -4.05 32.84
CA GLN A 3 8.63 -4.34 31.48
C GLN A 3 8.54 -5.84 31.23
N LEU A 4 8.08 -6.21 30.03
CA LEU A 4 8.13 -7.58 29.52
C LEU A 4 9.21 -7.63 28.44
N VAL A 5 10.26 -8.45 28.66
CA VAL A 5 11.33 -8.68 27.69
C VAL A 5 11.23 -10.11 27.19
N ILE A 6 11.09 -10.29 25.89
CA ILE A 6 10.97 -11.60 25.26
C ILE A 6 12.17 -11.79 24.31
N ASN A 7 13.02 -12.75 24.63
CA ASN A 7 14.15 -13.12 23.77
C ASN A 7 13.74 -14.24 22.83
N VAL A 8 13.63 -13.94 21.54
CA VAL A 8 13.27 -14.91 20.49
C VAL A 8 14.47 -15.05 19.55
N LYS A 9 14.81 -16.29 19.18
CA LYS A 9 15.84 -16.54 18.17
C LYS A 9 15.33 -16.06 16.80
N ASP A 10 16.19 -15.50 15.96
CA ASP A 10 15.81 -14.95 14.64
C ASP A 10 14.99 -15.94 13.80
N ASN A 11 15.41 -17.21 13.76
CA ASN A 11 14.73 -18.27 13.01
C ASN A 11 13.37 -18.69 13.60
N LYS A 12 12.95 -18.10 14.72
CA LYS A 12 11.66 -18.33 15.38
C LYS A 12 10.80 -17.06 15.44
N LEU A 13 11.32 -15.91 15.02
CA LEU A 13 10.63 -14.63 15.10
C LEU A 13 9.31 -14.64 14.31
N SER A 14 9.34 -15.10 13.05
CA SER A 14 8.14 -15.14 12.19
C SER A 14 7.01 -15.99 12.81
N PHE A 15 7.35 -17.19 13.28
CA PHE A 15 6.39 -18.07 13.95
C PHE A 15 5.84 -17.45 15.24
N PHE A 16 6.70 -16.80 16.02
CA PHE A 16 6.29 -16.12 17.24
C PHE A 16 5.35 -14.95 16.96
N LEU A 17 5.63 -14.14 15.94
CA LEU A 17 4.78 -13.04 15.49
C LEU A 17 3.40 -13.53 15.04
N GLU A 18 3.34 -14.64 14.30
CA GLU A 18 2.07 -15.28 13.91
C GLU A 18 1.27 -15.75 15.12
N LEU A 19 1.93 -16.39 16.10
CA LEU A 19 1.28 -16.84 17.32
C LEU A 19 0.66 -15.68 18.08
N ILE A 20 1.42 -14.60 18.32
CA ILE A 20 0.93 -13.47 19.12
C ILE A 20 -0.15 -12.65 18.42
N ARG A 21 -0.18 -12.64 17.08
CA ARG A 21 -1.25 -12.00 16.30
C ARG A 21 -2.62 -12.65 16.49
N ASN A 22 -2.68 -13.89 17.00
CA ASN A 22 -3.95 -14.55 17.33
C ASN A 22 -4.56 -14.07 18.66
N PHE A 23 -3.81 -13.33 19.48
CA PHE A 23 -4.35 -12.74 20.71
C PHE A 23 -5.05 -11.42 20.40
N ASP A 24 -6.31 -11.31 20.82
CA ASP A 24 -7.19 -10.15 20.64
C ASP A 24 -6.71 -8.88 21.37
N PHE A 25 -5.83 -9.03 22.36
CA PHE A 25 -5.24 -7.93 23.13
C PHE A 25 -3.85 -7.50 22.64
N ILE A 26 -3.34 -8.05 21.52
CA ILE A 26 -2.01 -7.71 20.98
C ILE A 26 -2.15 -7.04 19.61
N THR A 27 -1.54 -5.87 19.46
CA THR A 27 -1.32 -5.22 18.17
C THR A 27 0.17 -5.26 17.84
N VAL A 28 0.51 -5.82 16.67
CA VAL A 28 1.87 -5.79 16.14
C VAL A 28 1.92 -4.66 15.12
N GLU A 29 2.46 -3.51 15.53
CA GLU A 29 2.68 -2.38 14.63
C GLU A 29 3.98 -2.58 13.87
N ASP A 30 3.88 -2.65 12.54
CA ASP A 30 5.06 -2.60 11.67
C ASP A 30 5.36 -1.11 11.42
N ASN A 31 6.31 -0.57 12.19
CA ASN A 31 6.72 0.83 12.09
C ASN A 31 7.61 1.11 10.86
N ALA A 32 7.76 0.14 9.96
CA ALA A 32 8.40 0.37 8.68
C ALA A 32 7.57 1.38 7.88
N ASP A 33 8.21 2.50 7.48
CA ASP A 33 7.60 3.45 6.56
C ASP A 33 7.16 2.70 5.30
N TRP A 34 5.84 2.61 5.07
CA TRP A 34 5.27 1.88 3.94
C TRP A 34 5.90 2.32 2.62
N TYR A 35 6.27 3.60 2.50
CA TYR A 35 6.92 4.16 1.32
C TYR A 35 8.26 3.48 1.03
N SER A 36 8.99 3.08 2.07
CA SER A 36 10.28 2.40 1.95
C SER A 36 10.15 1.02 1.28
N SER A 37 9.01 0.34 1.47
CA SER A 37 8.71 -0.98 0.90
C SER A 37 8.26 -0.96 -0.57
N LEU A 38 7.98 0.22 -1.12
CA LEU A 38 7.54 0.35 -2.51
C LEU A 38 8.67 0.16 -3.51
N SER A 39 8.35 -0.45 -4.65
CA SER A 39 9.25 -0.51 -5.80
C SER A 39 9.48 0.88 -6.41
N VAL A 40 10.52 1.01 -7.24
CA VAL A 40 10.83 2.26 -7.95
C VAL A 40 9.65 2.71 -8.84
N SER A 41 9.00 1.78 -9.54
CA SER A 41 7.86 2.10 -10.42
C SER A 41 6.62 2.55 -9.65
N GLN A 42 6.39 2.00 -8.45
CA GLN A 42 5.31 2.43 -7.57
C GLN A 42 5.58 3.85 -7.04
N LYS A 43 6.80 4.14 -6.61
CA LYS A 43 7.21 5.49 -6.17
C LYS A 43 7.03 6.53 -7.28
N GLN A 44 7.48 6.22 -8.50
CA GLN A 44 7.29 7.08 -9.67
C GLN A 44 5.81 7.32 -9.99
N SER A 45 4.97 6.29 -9.84
CA SER A 45 3.52 6.43 -10.06
C SER A 45 2.87 7.37 -9.05
N ILE A 46 3.32 7.31 -7.78
CA ILE A 46 2.87 8.22 -6.72
C ILE A 46 3.34 9.65 -7.00
N GLU A 47 4.62 9.85 -7.35
CA GLU A 47 5.16 11.18 -7.69
C GLU A 47 4.38 11.83 -8.82
N LYS A 48 4.10 11.06 -9.89
CA LYS A 48 3.27 11.52 -11.00
C LYS A 48 1.86 11.88 -10.57
N GLY A 49 1.23 11.05 -9.74
CA GLY A 49 -0.10 11.33 -9.19
C GLY A 49 -0.13 12.64 -8.38
N LEU A 50 0.89 12.88 -7.54
CA LEU A 50 1.03 14.11 -6.77
C LEU A 50 1.25 15.34 -7.67
N GLU A 51 2.06 15.19 -8.74
CA GLU A 51 2.26 16.24 -9.73
C GLU A 51 0.96 16.57 -10.49
N ASP A 52 0.21 15.56 -10.90
CA ASP A 52 -1.07 15.75 -11.59
C ASP A 52 -2.09 16.47 -10.68
N LEU A 53 -2.11 16.16 -9.38
CA LEU A 53 -2.92 16.89 -8.39
C LEU A 53 -2.48 18.36 -8.26
N ARG A 54 -1.18 18.63 -8.14
CA ARG A 54 -0.64 20.01 -8.05
C ARG A 54 -0.96 20.84 -9.28
N ASN A 55 -0.99 20.21 -10.45
CA ASN A 55 -1.31 20.84 -11.72
C ASN A 55 -2.82 20.89 -12.01
N GLY A 56 -3.68 20.55 -11.04
CA GLY A 56 -5.13 20.62 -11.18
C GLY A 56 -5.72 19.61 -12.17
N LYS A 57 -4.98 18.55 -12.53
CA LYS A 57 -5.44 17.48 -13.42
C LYS A 57 -6.30 16.46 -12.67
N THR A 58 -7.23 16.94 -11.86
CA THR A 58 -8.23 16.10 -11.19
C THR A 58 -9.32 15.72 -12.17
N ARG A 59 -9.75 14.47 -12.14
CA ARG A 59 -10.91 13.97 -12.90
C ARG A 59 -11.95 13.43 -11.94
N THR A 60 -13.21 13.68 -12.26
CA THR A 60 -14.34 13.03 -11.59
C THR A 60 -14.41 11.57 -12.00
N ASN A 61 -15.07 10.76 -11.18
CA ASN A 61 -15.30 9.35 -11.50
C ASN A 61 -16.04 9.18 -12.84
N ALA A 62 -17.00 10.05 -13.15
CA ALA A 62 -17.73 10.01 -14.42
C ALA A 62 -16.81 10.19 -15.63
N GLU A 63 -15.92 11.20 -15.60
CA GLU A 63 -14.97 11.46 -16.68
C GLU A 63 -13.96 10.31 -16.87
N VAL A 64 -13.53 9.68 -15.78
CA VAL A 64 -12.67 8.49 -15.83
C VAL A 64 -13.40 7.33 -16.49
N MET A 65 -14.64 7.06 -16.07
CA MET A 65 -15.46 5.98 -16.63
C MET A 65 -15.72 6.16 -18.12
N ASP A 66 -16.01 7.39 -18.55
CA ASP A 66 -16.22 7.69 -19.97
C ASP A 66 -14.94 7.50 -20.78
N SER A 67 -13.80 7.97 -20.27
CA SER A 67 -12.48 7.77 -20.91
C SER A 67 -12.15 6.28 -21.08
N VAL A 68 -12.44 5.47 -20.05
CA VAL A 68 -12.24 4.01 -20.09
C VAL A 68 -13.15 3.36 -21.12
N LYS A 69 -14.45 3.71 -21.15
CA LYS A 69 -15.40 3.18 -22.15
C LYS A 69 -14.95 3.49 -23.57
N THR A 70 -14.57 4.74 -23.85
CA THR A 70 -14.06 5.15 -25.17
C THR A 70 -12.82 4.34 -25.56
N LYS A 71 -11.89 4.14 -24.62
CA LYS A 71 -10.69 3.35 -24.89
C LYS A 71 -11.04 1.89 -25.23
N ILE A 72 -11.92 1.26 -24.46
CA ILE A 72 -12.37 -0.11 -24.71
C ILE A 72 -13.04 -0.22 -26.09
N GLN A 73 -13.89 0.74 -26.46
CA GLN A 73 -14.53 0.73 -27.77
C GLN A 73 -13.50 0.81 -28.90
N SER A 74 -12.52 1.71 -28.80
CA SER A 74 -11.44 1.84 -29.80
C SER A 74 -10.58 0.59 -29.99
N LEU A 75 -10.55 -0.31 -29.00
CA LEU A 75 -9.83 -1.58 -29.08
C LEU A 75 -10.68 -2.69 -29.71
N LYS A 76 -12.00 -2.57 -29.67
CA LYS A 76 -12.94 -3.52 -30.31
C LYS A 76 -13.12 -3.24 -31.80
N ASP A 77 -12.96 -1.98 -32.20
CA ASP A 77 -13.10 -1.55 -33.61
C ASP A 77 -11.81 -1.75 -34.43
N ARG A 78 -10.80 -2.45 -33.89
CA ARG A 78 -9.53 -2.85 -34.54
C ARG A 78 -9.53 -4.35 -34.82
#